data_AF-Q7M983-F1
#
_entry.id   AF-Q7M983-F1
#
_cell.length_a   1.000
_cell.length_b   1.000
_cell.length_c   1.000
_cell.angle_alpha   90.00
_cell.angle_beta   90.00
_cell.angle_gamma   90.00
#
_symmetry.space_group_name_H-M   'P 1'
#
loop_
_entity.id
_entity.type
_entity.pdbx_description
1 polymer ?
#
loop_
_entity_poly.entity_id
_entity_poly.type
_entity_poly.pdbx_seq_one_letter_code
_entity_poly.pdbx_strand_id
1 'polypeptide(L)'
;MKKIEIAVCGAHMRGLPLNHQLLALGGEFLREAKTLATYRLYVVPHKEPARPGLVRDGSSKGEIELEVWALPIENFGAFMTQIASPLCLGTLWLEGGERVCGFLCESEGVKGAQEITSFGGWRHYLASL
;
A
#
# COMPACT_ATOMS: atom_id res chain seq x y z
N MET A 1 17.44 -17.73 -1.77
CA MET A 1 17.65 -16.41 -1.12
C MET A 1 16.49 -16.12 -0.19
N LYS A 2 16.72 -15.40 0.91
CA LYS A 2 15.67 -15.10 1.90
C LYS A 2 14.85 -13.90 1.40
N LYS A 3 13.53 -13.99 1.46
CA LYS A 3 12.61 -12.94 0.99
C LYS A 3 11.79 -12.40 2.15
N ILE A 4 11.28 -11.18 1.99
CA ILE A 4 10.30 -10.54 2.88
C ILE A 4 9.01 -10.27 2.09
N GLU A 5 7.86 -10.55 2.69
CA GLU A 5 6.56 -10.15 2.12
C GLU A 5 6.28 -8.68 2.40
N ILE A 6 5.85 -7.94 1.38
CA ILE A 6 5.45 -6.54 1.44
C ILE A 6 4.10 -6.39 0.74
N ALA A 7 3.12 -5.83 1.44
CA ALA A 7 1.82 -5.48 0.90
C ALA A 7 1.83 -4.05 0.34
N VAL A 8 1.38 -3.90 -0.90
CA VAL A 8 1.20 -2.62 -1.60
C VAL A 8 -0.29 -2.39 -1.88
N CYS A 9 -0.76 -1.17 -1.64
CA CYS A 9 -2.17 -0.79 -1.78
C CYS A 9 -2.40 0.25 -2.89
N GLY A 10 -1.37 0.56 -3.68
CA GLY A 10 -1.32 1.77 -4.48
C GLY A 10 -0.46 1.66 -5.74
N ALA A 11 0.24 2.73 -6.09
CA ALA A 11 0.96 2.86 -7.37
C ALA A 11 2.01 1.77 -7.65
N HIS A 12 2.43 0.99 -6.65
CA HIS A 12 3.31 -0.17 -6.82
C HIS A 12 2.60 -1.47 -7.23
N MET A 13 1.26 -1.54 -7.25
CA MET A 13 0.53 -2.74 -7.70
C MET A 13 0.76 -3.00 -9.20
N ARG A 14 0.60 -4.25 -9.66
CA ARG A 14 0.86 -4.67 -11.06
C ARG A 14 0.26 -3.71 -12.09
N GLY A 15 1.05 -3.31 -13.07
CA GLY A 15 0.59 -2.42 -14.14
C GLY A 15 0.33 -0.96 -13.73
N LEU A 16 0.58 -0.58 -12.47
CA LEU A 16 0.52 0.81 -12.02
C LEU A 16 1.91 1.48 -12.08
N PRO A 17 1.97 2.83 -12.08
CA PRO A 17 3.16 3.57 -12.51
C PRO A 17 4.46 3.28 -11.75
N LEU A 18 4.40 2.86 -10.49
CA LEU A 18 5.57 2.60 -9.66
C LEU A 18 5.90 1.11 -9.52
N ASN A 19 5.15 0.21 -10.17
CA ASN A 19 5.40 -1.24 -10.07
C ASN A 19 6.81 -1.65 -10.51
N HIS A 20 7.39 -0.93 -11.48
CA HIS A 20 8.76 -1.14 -11.95
C HIS A 20 9.81 -1.08 -10.83
N GLN A 21 9.56 -0.34 -9.74
CA GLN A 21 10.47 -0.25 -8.60
C GLN A 21 10.59 -1.57 -7.82
N LEU A 22 9.50 -2.33 -7.71
CA LEU A 22 9.53 -3.68 -7.15
C LEU A 22 10.23 -4.64 -8.10
N LEU A 23 9.86 -4.60 -9.38
CA LEU A 23 10.43 -5.50 -10.41
C LEU A 23 11.95 -5.32 -10.55
N ALA A 24 12.44 -4.08 -10.56
CA ALA A 24 13.86 -3.77 -10.65
C ALA A 24 14.68 -4.31 -9.45
N LEU A 25 14.02 -4.58 -8.32
CA LEU A 25 14.63 -5.12 -7.11
C LEU A 25 14.38 -6.62 -6.93
N GLY A 26 13.88 -7.31 -7.96
CA GLY A 26 13.58 -8.74 -7.93
C GLY A 26 12.28 -9.09 -7.20
N GLY A 27 11.35 -8.14 -7.12
CA GLY A 27 10.04 -8.35 -6.53
C GLY A 27 9.21 -9.36 -7.33
N GLU A 28 8.58 -10.28 -6.62
CA GLU A 28 7.69 -11.30 -7.18
C GLU A 28 6.29 -11.16 -6.61
N PHE A 29 5.28 -11.10 -7.48
CA PHE A 29 3.88 -11.10 -7.05
C PHE A 29 3.54 -12.45 -6.41
N LEU A 30 2.89 -12.42 -5.24
CA LEU A 30 2.43 -13.63 -4.56
C LEU A 30 0.92 -13.81 -4.66
N ARG A 31 0.17 -12.80 -4.21
CA ARG A 31 -1.30 -12.89 -4.10
C ARG A 31 -1.95 -11.50 -4.02
N GLU A 32 -3.21 -11.46 -4.40
CA GLU A 32 -4.13 -10.39 -3.99
C GLU A 32 -4.60 -10.67 -2.55
N ALA A 33 -4.92 -9.62 -1.81
CA ALA A 33 -5.41 -9.70 -0.44
C ALA A 33 -6.25 -8.47 -0.08
N LYS A 34 -6.98 -8.53 1.04
CA LYS A 34 -7.61 -7.36 1.66
C LYS A 34 -7.13 -7.14 3.08
N THR A 35 -7.12 -5.89 3.51
CA THR A 35 -6.99 -5.56 4.94
C THR A 35 -8.21 -6.04 5.73
N LEU A 36 -8.09 -6.14 7.06
CA LEU A 36 -9.27 -6.14 7.95
C LEU A 36 -10.14 -4.89 7.71
N ALA A 37 -11.40 -4.96 8.11
CA ALA A 37 -12.36 -3.85 8.12
C ALA A 37 -12.05 -2.80 9.22
N THR A 38 -10.83 -2.24 9.21
CA THR A 38 -10.31 -1.26 10.18
C THR A 38 -9.34 -0.26 9.54
N TYR A 39 -9.49 -0.03 8.23
CA TYR A 39 -8.61 0.86 7.49
C TYR A 39 -9.40 1.93 6.74
N ARG A 40 -8.73 3.05 6.50
CA ARG A 40 -9.19 4.12 5.61
C ARG A 40 -8.17 4.33 4.51
N LEU A 41 -8.66 4.73 3.35
CA LEU A 41 -7.83 4.99 2.18
C LEU A 41 -8.01 6.45 1.75
N TYR A 42 -6.92 7.14 1.47
CA TYR A 42 -6.92 8.54 1.07
C TYR A 42 -6.09 8.73 -0.20
N VAL A 43 -6.37 9.77 -0.98
CA VAL A 43 -5.44 10.27 -2.01
C VAL A 43 -4.35 11.09 -1.32
N VAL A 44 -3.08 10.73 -1.46
CA VAL A 44 -2.00 11.53 -0.84
C VAL A 44 -1.82 12.83 -1.61
N PRO A 45 -1.93 14.02 -0.95
CA PRO A 45 -1.75 15.30 -1.61
C PRO A 45 -0.35 15.47 -2.22
N HIS A 46 -0.26 16.21 -3.33
CA HIS A 46 0.99 16.67 -3.94
C HIS A 46 2.01 15.55 -4.29
N LYS A 47 1.53 14.37 -4.68
CA LYS A 47 2.37 13.25 -5.11
C LYS A 47 2.21 12.98 -6.61
N GLU A 48 3.33 12.95 -7.33
CA GLU A 48 3.40 12.59 -8.75
C GLU A 48 4.36 11.39 -8.95
N PRO A 49 3.89 10.22 -9.45
CA PRO A 49 2.50 9.88 -9.80
C PRO A 49 1.54 9.88 -8.60
N ALA A 50 0.23 10.03 -8.85
CA ALA A 50 -0.78 9.92 -7.80
C ALA A 50 -0.71 8.55 -7.11
N ARG A 51 -0.89 8.53 -5.79
CA ARG A 51 -0.86 7.30 -4.98
C ARG A 51 -1.69 7.43 -3.70
N PRO A 52 -2.19 6.32 -3.16
CA PRO A 52 -2.99 6.35 -1.95
C PRO A 52 -2.15 6.35 -0.68
N GLY A 53 -2.77 6.76 0.42
CA GLY A 53 -2.29 6.64 1.78
C GLY A 53 -3.26 5.78 2.58
N LEU A 54 -2.75 4.66 3.12
CA LEU A 54 -3.52 3.74 3.94
C LEU A 54 -3.32 4.08 5.42
N VAL A 55 -4.40 4.32 6.16
CA VAL A 55 -4.35 4.62 7.60
C VAL A 55 -5.17 3.59 8.35
N ARG A 56 -4.61 3.05 9.44
CA ARG A 56 -5.36 2.18 10.34
C ARG A 56 -6.24 3.01 11.27
N ASP A 57 -7.52 2.70 11.30
CA ASP A 57 -8.53 3.31 12.16
C ASP A 57 -9.50 2.22 12.64
N GLY A 58 -9.44 1.89 13.93
CA GLY A 58 -10.28 0.85 14.53
C GLY A 58 -11.78 1.16 14.49
N SER A 59 -12.18 2.40 14.22
CA SER A 59 -13.58 2.79 14.04
C SER A 59 -14.07 2.64 12.59
N SER A 60 -13.15 2.55 11.63
CA SER A 60 -13.48 2.33 10.22
C SER A 60 -14.06 0.93 10.02
N LYS A 61 -14.84 0.77 8.95
CA LYS A 61 -15.28 -0.52 8.40
C LYS A 61 -14.70 -0.78 7.01
N GLY A 62 -13.71 0.01 6.60
CA GLY A 62 -13.06 -0.12 5.31
C GLY A 62 -12.14 -1.33 5.23
N GLU A 63 -12.41 -2.18 4.25
CA GLU A 63 -11.54 -3.26 3.77
C GLU A 63 -10.91 -2.80 2.46
N ILE A 64 -9.58 -2.77 2.41
CA ILE A 64 -8.85 -2.20 1.28
C ILE A 64 -8.10 -3.31 0.54
N GLU A 65 -8.25 -3.35 -0.78
CA GLU A 65 -7.53 -4.24 -1.68
C GLU A 65 -6.04 -3.92 -1.72
N LEU A 66 -5.23 -4.98 -1.73
CA LEU A 66 -3.78 -4.98 -1.70
C LEU A 66 -3.25 -6.03 -2.67
N GLU A 67 -1.98 -5.90 -3.03
CA GLU A 67 -1.17 -7.00 -3.55
C GLU A 67 -0.02 -7.29 -2.58
N VAL A 68 0.22 -8.56 -2.29
CA VAL A 68 1.38 -9.01 -1.52
C VAL A 68 2.49 -9.44 -2.48
N TRP A 69 3.67 -8.90 -2.27
CA TRP A 69 4.86 -9.15 -3.06
C TRP A 69 5.98 -9.72 -2.18
N ALA A 70 6.80 -10.62 -2.72
CA ALA A 70 8.03 -11.06 -2.10
C ALA A 70 9.21 -10.26 -2.65
N LEU A 71 10.02 -9.67 -1.77
CA LEU A 71 11.24 -8.95 -2.15
C LEU A 71 12.47 -9.64 -1.55
N PRO A 72 13.58 -9.80 -2.29
CA PRO A 72 14.86 -10.23 -1.72
C PRO A 72 15.29 -9.28 -0.58
N ILE A 73 15.66 -9.84 0.57
CA ILE A 73 15.96 -9.02 1.77
C ILE A 73 17.14 -8.08 1.54
N GLU A 74 18.14 -8.53 0.80
CA GLU A 74 19.31 -7.76 0.40
C GLU A 74 18.96 -6.49 -0.38
N ASN A 75 17.82 -6.46 -1.07
CA ASN A 75 17.36 -5.32 -1.85
C ASN A 75 16.35 -4.43 -1.09
N PHE A 76 15.94 -4.82 0.11
CA PHE A 76 14.93 -4.09 0.87
C PHE A 76 15.37 -2.66 1.22
N GLY A 77 16.65 -2.46 1.56
CA GLY A 77 17.18 -1.12 1.83
C GLY A 77 17.07 -0.19 0.62
N ALA A 78 17.36 -0.70 -0.58
CA ALA A 78 17.22 0.05 -1.83
C ALA A 78 15.76 0.36 -2.19
N PHE A 79 14.80 -0.47 -1.75
CA PHE A 79 13.39 -0.14 -1.84
C PHE A 79 13.01 0.97 -0.87
N MET A 80 13.49 0.91 0.37
CA MET A 80 13.17 1.89 1.41
C MET A 80 13.65 3.31 1.07
N THR A 81 14.77 3.47 0.37
CA THR A 81 15.24 4.80 -0.07
C THR A 81 14.32 5.46 -1.10
N GLN A 82 13.41 4.70 -1.73
CA GLN A 82 12.43 5.21 -2.70
C GLN A 82 11.11 5.64 -2.03
N ILE A 83 10.95 5.39 -0.73
CA ILE A 83 9.71 5.67 0.00
C ILE A 83 9.81 7.05 0.67
N ALA A 84 9.07 8.01 0.12
CA ALA A 84 9.05 9.38 0.62
C ALA A 84 7.85 9.63 1.55
N SER A 85 8.08 10.42 2.60
CA SER A 85 7.03 10.95 3.49
C SER A 85 5.84 11.52 2.69
N PRO A 86 4.58 11.32 3.11
CA PRO A 86 4.16 10.75 4.40
C PRO A 86 4.00 9.23 4.43
N LEU A 87 4.53 8.51 3.43
CA LEU A 87 4.42 7.07 3.36
C LEU A 87 5.46 6.38 4.23
N CYS A 88 5.06 5.28 4.85
CA CYS A 88 5.92 4.43 5.68
C CYS A 88 5.56 2.96 5.50
N LEU A 89 6.44 2.06 5.95
CA LEU A 89 6.11 0.64 6.09
C LEU A 89 5.84 0.31 7.55
N GLY A 90 4.76 -0.41 7.79
CA GLY A 90 4.42 -0.94 9.11
C GLY A 90 3.73 -2.28 8.98
N THR A 91 3.04 -2.68 10.06
CA THR A 91 2.31 -3.95 10.08
C THR A 91 0.87 -3.73 9.62
N LEU A 92 0.48 -4.40 8.53
CA LEU A 92 -0.92 -4.52 8.11
C LEU A 92 -1.55 -5.78 8.68
N TRP A 93 -2.84 -5.70 8.96
CA TRP A 93 -3.67 -6.84 9.33
C TRP A 93 -4.59 -7.18 8.18
N LEU A 94 -4.52 -8.43 7.72
CA LEU A 94 -5.29 -8.93 6.59
C LEU A 94 -6.60 -9.58 7.04
N GLU A 95 -7.56 -9.72 6.13
CA GLU A 95 -8.89 -10.31 6.39
C GLU A 95 -8.84 -11.71 7.03
N GLY A 96 -7.78 -12.50 6.78
CA GLY A 96 -7.54 -13.80 7.40
C GLY A 96 -6.96 -13.76 8.82
N GLY A 97 -6.79 -12.57 9.42
CA GLY A 97 -6.13 -12.37 10.71
C GLY A 97 -4.60 -12.36 10.66
N GLU A 98 -4.03 -12.63 9.48
CA GLU A 98 -2.59 -12.62 9.25
C GLU A 98 -2.00 -11.21 9.25
N ARG A 99 -0.70 -11.12 9.47
CA ARG A 99 0.04 -9.87 9.50
C ARG A 99 1.11 -9.85 8.42
N VAL A 100 1.28 -8.71 7.77
CA VAL A 100 2.30 -8.52 6.74
C VAL A 100 2.93 -7.14 6.85
N CYS A 101 4.19 -6.99 6.46
CA CYS A 101 4.78 -5.66 6.27
C CYS A 101 4.04 -4.97 5.12
N GLY A 102 3.70 -3.70 5.21
CA GLY A 102 3.01 -3.03 4.12
C GLY A 102 2.91 -1.52 4.26
N PHE A 103 2.49 -0.88 3.17
CA PHE A 103 2.38 0.57 3.10
C PHE A 103 1.30 1.11 4.02
N LEU A 104 1.71 2.08 4.84
CA LEU A 104 0.87 2.97 5.62
C LEU A 104 1.18 4.42 5.24
N CYS A 105 0.34 5.32 5.71
CA CYS A 105 0.56 6.75 5.68
C CYS A 105 0.51 7.29 7.10
N GLU A 106 1.39 8.25 7.40
CA GLU A 106 1.28 9.06 8.61
C GLU A 106 -0.10 9.74 8.64
N SER A 107 -0.76 9.75 9.81
CA SER A 107 -2.10 10.34 9.97
C SER A 107 -2.11 11.84 9.66
N GLU A 108 -1.00 12.53 9.94
CA GLU A 108 -0.81 13.94 9.57
C GLU A 108 -0.86 14.14 8.05
N GLY A 109 -0.26 13.22 7.29
CA GLY A 109 -0.14 13.31 5.84
C GLY A 109 -1.46 13.19 5.06
N VAL A 110 -2.54 12.79 5.74
CA VAL A 110 -3.89 12.69 5.15
C VAL A 110 -4.89 13.67 5.74
N LYS A 111 -4.48 14.59 6.61
CA LYS A 111 -5.38 15.64 7.11
C LYS A 111 -5.88 16.51 5.96
N GLY A 112 -7.21 16.60 5.82
CA GLY A 112 -7.85 17.34 4.74
C GLY A 112 -7.72 16.68 3.36
N ALA A 113 -7.12 15.49 3.27
CA ALA A 113 -7.04 14.74 2.03
C ALA A 113 -8.39 14.11 1.67
N GLN A 114 -8.58 13.84 0.38
CA GLN A 114 -9.77 13.15 -0.11
C GLN A 114 -9.79 11.70 0.40
N GLU A 115 -10.78 11.36 1.22
CA GLU A 115 -11.05 9.97 1.60
C GLU A 115 -11.71 9.21 0.45
N ILE A 116 -11.17 8.04 0.14
CA ILE A 116 -11.60 7.14 -0.94
C ILE A 116 -11.87 5.72 -0.40
N THR A 117 -12.08 5.57 0.90
CA THR A 117 -12.35 4.28 1.57
C THR A 117 -13.53 3.53 0.93
N SER A 118 -14.58 4.25 0.49
CA SER A 118 -15.78 3.66 -0.13
C SER A 118 -15.53 2.94 -1.45
N PHE A 119 -14.40 3.21 -2.13
CA PHE A 119 -14.02 2.50 -3.35
C PHE A 119 -13.44 1.11 -3.07
N GLY A 120 -13.06 0.80 -1.81
CA GLY A 120 -12.47 -0.48 -1.42
C GLY A 120 -11.07 -0.73 -1.96
N GLY A 121 -10.49 0.18 -2.76
CA GLY A 121 -9.18 -0.01 -3.35
C GLY A 121 -8.79 1.10 -4.32
N TRP A 122 -7.49 1.25 -4.52
CA TRP A 122 -6.93 2.28 -5.40
C TRP A 122 -7.33 2.10 -6.87
N ARG A 123 -7.42 0.85 -7.35
CA ARG A 123 -7.82 0.56 -8.73
C ARG A 123 -9.27 1.00 -9.01
N HIS A 124 -10.19 0.72 -8.08
CA HIS A 124 -11.58 1.15 -8.23
C HIS A 124 -11.72 2.67 -8.20
N TYR A 125 -10.94 3.36 -7.37
CA TYR A 125 -10.88 4.82 -7.42
C TYR A 125 -10.37 5.33 -8.77
N LEU A 126 -9.26 4.81 -9.28
CA LEU A 126 -8.74 5.20 -10.60
C LEU A 126 -9.73 4.94 -11.75
N ALA A 127 -10.52 3.87 -11.68
CA ALA A 127 -11.55 3.55 -12.67
C ALA A 127 -12.78 4.49 -12.60
N SER A 128 -12.91 5.29 -11.53
CA SER A 128 -13.99 6.26 -11.35
C SER A 128 -13.65 7.69 -11.79
N LEU A 129 -12.40 7.92 -12.22
CA LEU A 129 -11.88 9.21 -12.67
C LEU A 129 -12.19 9.49 -14.15
#